data_AF-A0A0L0MYT9-F1
#
_entry.id   AF-A0A0L0MYT9-F1
#
_cell.length_a   1.000
_cell.length_b   1.000
_cell.length_c   1.000
_cell.angle_alpha   90.00
_cell.angle_beta   90.00
_cell.angle_gamma   90.00
#
_symmetry.space_group_name_H-M   'P 1'
#
loop_
_entity.id
_entity.type
_entity.pdbx_description
1 polymer ?
#
loop_
_entity_poly.entity_id
_entity_poly.type
_entity_poly.pdbx_seq_one_letter_code
_entity_poly.pdbx_strand_id
1 'polypeptide(L)' 'MVYCPLYFQDLPALTNRCHAQDQAGTNIHEATHLSQIKGTEDYGGYGYNFVRSLSGAQNLNHADTYALFANAIQLGC' A
#
# COMPACT_ATOMS: atom_id res chain seq x y z
N MET A 1 -0.67 -11.42 -9.03
CA MET A 1 -0.06 -10.08 -9.17
C MET A 1 0.44 -9.91 -10.59
N VAL A 2 0.17 -8.76 -11.19
CA VAL A 2 0.67 -8.36 -12.51
C VAL A 2 1.09 -6.90 -12.40
N TYR A 3 2.27 -6.55 -12.89
CA TYR A 3 2.79 -5.19 -12.80
C TYR A 3 2.48 -4.39 -14.07
N CYS A 4 1.89 -3.21 -13.90
CA CYS A 4 1.65 -2.26 -14.97
C CYS A 4 2.94 -1.47 -15.32
N PRO A 5 3.03 -0.84 -16.51
CA PRO A 5 4.22 -0.06 -16.91
C PRO A 5 4.68 0.99 -15.89
N LEU A 6 3.73 1.65 -15.21
CA LEU A 6 4.00 2.62 -14.13
C LEU A 6 4.92 2.07 -13.03
N TYR A 7 4.79 0.78 -12.69
CA TYR A 7 5.64 0.12 -11.70
C TYR A 7 7.12 0.18 -12.10
N PHE A 8 7.41 0.04 -13.40
CA PHE A 8 8.78 0.00 -13.92
C PHE A 8 9.31 1.38 -14.31
N GLN A 9 8.42 2.32 -14.65
CA GLN A 9 8.79 3.61 -15.22
C GLN A 9 8.82 4.73 -14.18
N ASP A 10 7.89 4.74 -13.23
CA ASP A 10 7.67 5.88 -12.34
C ASP A 10 7.95 5.57 -10.86
N LEU A 11 7.87 4.30 -10.45
CA LEU A 11 8.11 3.92 -9.05
C LEU A 11 9.58 3.65 -8.79
N PRO A 12 10.20 4.29 -7.78
CA PRO A 12 11.52 3.89 -7.32
C PRO A 12 11.46 2.50 -6.67
N ALA A 13 12.58 1.80 -6.62
CA ALA A 13 12.66 0.51 -5.91
C ALA A 13 12.27 0.64 -4.43
N LEU A 14 12.76 1.71 -3.79
CA LEU A 14 12.44 2.09 -2.41
C LEU A 14 12.42 3.62 -2.30
N THR A 15 11.39 4.18 -1.69
CA THR A 15 11.28 5.62 -1.44
C THR A 15 11.88 6.04 -0.11
N ASN A 16 12.38 7.27 -0.02
CA ASN A 16 12.81 7.91 1.21
C ASN A 16 11.83 8.97 1.72
N ARG A 17 10.64 9.05 1.11
CA ARG A 17 9.60 10.02 1.43
C ARG A 17 8.42 9.33 2.12
N CYS A 18 7.99 9.87 3.25
CA CYS A 18 6.83 9.39 3.97
C CYS A 18 5.59 9.34 3.08
N HIS A 19 4.93 8.19 3.13
CA HIS A 19 3.67 7.90 2.44
C HIS A 19 3.75 7.92 0.91
N ALA A 20 4.96 8.05 0.34
CA ALA A 20 5.15 7.94 -1.10
C ALA A 20 5.10 6.48 -1.53
N GLN A 21 4.63 6.25 -2.75
CA GLN A 21 4.61 4.93 -3.35
C GLN A 21 5.99 4.54 -3.87
N ASP A 22 6.33 3.27 -3.74
CA ASP A 22 7.50 2.62 -4.32
C ASP A 22 7.17 1.17 -4.69
N GLN A 23 8.11 0.50 -5.35
CA GLN A 23 7.93 -0.88 -5.77
C GLN A 23 7.74 -1.83 -4.57
N ALA A 24 8.48 -1.62 -3.48
CA ALA A 24 8.39 -2.43 -2.27
C ALA A 24 6.98 -2.37 -1.63
N GLY A 25 6.44 -1.17 -1.44
CA GLY A 25 5.11 -0.92 -0.93
C GLY A 25 4.02 -1.42 -1.87
N THR A 26 4.17 -1.25 -3.18
CA THR A 26 3.26 -1.84 -4.17
C THR A 26 3.25 -3.38 -4.08
N ASN A 27 4.41 -4.02 -3.89
CA ASN A 27 4.43 -5.48 -3.70
C ASN A 27 3.72 -5.92 -2.43
N ILE A 28 3.84 -5.17 -1.34
CA ILE A 28 3.11 -5.44 -0.10
C ILE A 28 1.60 -5.30 -0.32
N HIS A 29 1.17 -4.18 -0.92
CA HIS A 29 -0.24 -3.91 -1.26
C HIS A 29 -0.84 -5.06 -2.09
N GLU A 30 -0.18 -5.40 -3.21
CA GLU A 30 -0.70 -6.41 -4.13
C GLU A 30 -0.70 -7.82 -3.52
N ALA A 31 0.25 -8.12 -2.64
CA ALA A 31 0.29 -9.39 -1.92
C ALA A 31 -0.87 -9.52 -0.93
N THR A 32 -1.29 -8.44 -0.27
CA THR A 32 -2.39 -8.52 0.72
C THR A 32 -3.74 -8.81 0.09
N HIS A 33 -3.94 -8.52 -1.20
CA HIS A 33 -5.17 -8.90 -1.92
C HIS A 33 -5.33 -10.42 -2.08
N LEU A 34 -4.25 -11.20 -2.02
CA LEU A 34 -4.35 -12.65 -2.13
C LEU A 34 -5.18 -13.21 -0.97
N SER A 35 -6.24 -13.96 -1.27
CA SER A 35 -7.15 -14.52 -0.27
C SER A 35 -6.47 -15.48 0.70
N GLN A 36 -5.37 -16.11 0.28
CA GLN A 36 -4.54 -16.98 1.11
C GLN A 36 -3.58 -16.22 2.05
N ILE A 37 -3.42 -14.90 1.86
CA ILE A 37 -2.58 -14.04 2.69
C ILE A 37 -3.44 -13.21 3.63
N LYS A 38 -4.30 -12.35 3.09
CA LYS A 38 -5.19 -11.49 3.90
C LYS A 38 -6.54 -11.22 3.25
N GLY A 39 -6.61 -11.16 1.92
CA GLY A 39 -7.83 -10.85 1.17
C GLY A 39 -8.32 -9.42 1.38
N THR A 40 -7.41 -8.43 1.31
CA THR A 40 -7.78 -7.02 1.43
C THR A 40 -8.58 -6.50 0.23
N GLU A 41 -9.28 -5.37 0.41
CA GLU A 41 -9.99 -4.62 -0.63
C GLU A 41 -9.49 -3.16 -0.70
N ASP A 42 -9.77 -2.43 -1.78
CA ASP A 42 -9.36 -1.01 -1.91
C ASP A 42 -10.49 -0.01 -1.69
N TYR A 43 -11.73 -0.46 -1.53
CA TYR A 43 -12.91 0.39 -1.29
C TYR A 43 -13.06 1.60 -2.26
N GLY A 44 -12.46 1.52 -3.45
CA GLY A 44 -12.50 2.57 -4.47
C GLY A 44 -11.60 3.79 -4.19
N GLY A 45 -10.61 3.70 -3.31
CA GLY A 45 -9.67 4.80 -3.07
C GLY A 45 -8.29 4.36 -2.59
N TYR A 46 -7.34 5.30 -2.57
CA TYR A 46 -5.92 5.02 -2.35
C TYR A 46 -5.21 6.16 -1.62
N GLY A 47 -4.07 5.83 -1.02
CA GLY A 47 -3.15 6.77 -0.40
C GLY A 47 -3.51 7.18 1.02
N TYR A 48 -2.58 7.89 1.67
CA TYR A 48 -2.60 8.19 3.10
C TYR A 48 -3.88 8.90 3.57
N ASN A 49 -4.37 9.87 2.80
CA ASN A 49 -5.59 10.59 3.18
C ASN A 49 -6.84 9.71 3.08
N PHE A 50 -6.91 8.81 2.10
CA PHE A 50 -8.04 7.92 1.93
C PHE A 50 -8.10 6.91 3.08
N VAL A 51 -6.99 6.22 3.38
CA VAL A 51 -6.96 5.26 4.49
C VAL A 51 -7.30 5.92 5.83
N ARG A 52 -6.85 7.16 6.05
CA ARG A 52 -7.20 7.92 7.27
C ARG A 52 -8.68 8.30 7.39
N SER A 53 -9.42 8.27 6.28
CA SER A 53 -10.87 8.52 6.28
C SER A 53 -11.70 7.27 6.59
N LEU A 54 -11.10 6.09 6.50
CA LEU A 54 -11.77 4.81 6.73
C LEU A 54 -11.98 4.53 8.22
N SER A 55 -13.02 3.73 8.53
CA SER A 55 -13.17 3.16 9.88
C SER A 55 -12.01 2.20 10.22
N GLY A 56 -11.83 1.87 11.51
CA GLY A 56 -10.78 0.93 11.93
C GLY A 56 -10.91 -0.45 11.27
N ALA A 57 -12.13 -0.97 11.13
CA ALA A 57 -12.38 -2.27 10.50
C ALA A 57 -12.05 -2.25 9.00
N GLN A 58 -12.41 -1.17 8.30
CA GLN A 58 -12.04 -0.98 6.90
C GLN A 58 -10.51 -0.84 6.75
N ASN A 59 -9.85 -0.06 7.62
CA ASN A 59 -8.40 0.09 7.58
C ASN A 59 -7.66 -1.25 7.73
N LEU A 60 -8.09 -2.11 8.66
CA LEU A 60 -7.54 -3.45 8.83
C LEU A 60 -7.72 -4.35 7.59
N ASN A 61 -8.64 -4.01 6.71
CA ASN A 61 -8.91 -4.75 5.48
C ASN A 61 -8.52 -3.99 4.20
N HIS A 62 -7.85 -2.85 4.29
CA HIS A 62 -7.42 -2.07 3.13
C HIS A 62 -5.95 -2.33 2.79
N ALA A 63 -5.63 -2.56 1.51
CA ALA A 63 -4.28 -2.93 1.08
C ALA A 63 -3.24 -1.84 1.35
N ASP A 64 -3.53 -0.58 0.99
CA ASP A 64 -2.64 0.55 1.28
C ASP A 64 -2.32 0.75 2.76
N THR A 65 -3.17 0.33 3.70
CA THR A 65 -2.87 0.44 5.13
C THR A 65 -1.59 -0.31 5.46
N TYR A 66 -1.39 -1.51 4.89
CA TYR A 66 -0.22 -2.33 5.14
C TYR A 66 1.04 -1.74 4.51
N ALA A 67 0.93 -1.27 3.25
CA ALA A 67 2.04 -0.63 2.56
C ALA A 67 2.48 0.68 3.25
N LEU A 68 1.52 1.52 3.65
CA LEU A 68 1.78 2.78 4.35
C LEU A 68 2.33 2.54 5.75
N PHE A 69 1.83 1.55 6.49
CA PHE A 69 2.37 1.18 7.79
C PHE A 69 3.82 0.69 7.68
N ALA A 70 4.14 -0.15 6.69
CA ALA A 70 5.51 -0.60 6.46
C ALA A 70 6.46 0.55 6.08
N ASN A 71 6.01 1.46 5.20
CA ASN A 71 6.75 2.67 4.84
C ASN A 71 7.03 3.56 6.06
N ALA A 72 6.01 3.80 6.88
CA ALA A 72 6.08 4.60 8.11
C ALA A 72 7.13 4.05 9.09
N ILE A 73 7.05 2.75 9.38
CA ILE A 73 8.02 2.06 10.27
C ILE A 73 9.45 2.13 9.72
N GLN A 74 9.64 1.94 8.41
CA GLN A 74 10.96 2.00 7.77
C GLN A 74 11.58 3.40 7.83
N LEU A 75 10.77 4.45 7.69
CA LEU A 75 11.23 5.84 7.61
C LEU A 75 11.16 6.61 8.93
N GLY A 76 10.56 6.03 9.98
CA GLY A 76 10.37 6.71 11.26
C GLY A 76 9.36 7.86 11.18
N CYS A 77 8.36 7.70 10.33
CA CYS A 77 7.14 8.50 10.31
C CYS A 77 5.93 7.57 10.47
#